data_AF-A0A162IQN9-F1
#
_entry.id   AF-A0A162IQN9-F1
#
_cell.length_a   1.000
_cell.length_b   1.000
_cell.length_c   1.000
_cell.angle_alpha   90.00
_cell.angle_beta   90.00
_cell.angle_gamma   90.00
#
_symmetry.space_group_name_H-M   'P 1'
#
loop_
_entity.id
_entity.type
_entity.pdbx_description
1 polymer ?
#
loop_
_entity_poly.entity_id
_entity_poly.type
_entity_poly.pdbx_seq_one_letter_code
_entity_poly.pdbx_strand_id
1 'polypeptide(L)'
;MELKTTKNTPAIIEFNFNEIKTSLEEYSEKYVGLVVTEENIKEMTDAKNELGKIEKSIDSYRLEQKKEMEKPIKEFEAKCKELIEVVKKVSIPIREQLNSFEEKRKTEKEKEVKKIIEKIIEKFGLDETYAFQLTIVPKYLNKGQKEKDTIEELEQRAMLLKKSQEQEEQLKKMKEEKINLIEKTIQKNNEEFGVSLKIVDFLSLVDKEFSEILEHIEKTVKQELEKKNENNKKQESTPQLSKEKTKMKEKNSFIFTIRNISKKDFDKIQNFLSNEFYDFDFKKI
;
A
#
# COMPACT_ATOMS: atom_id res chain seq x y z
N MET A 1 4.50 23.09 42.88
CA MET A 1 3.20 23.71 43.24
C MET A 1 2.29 22.58 43.68
N GLU A 2 1.69 22.67 44.86
CA GLU A 2 0.77 21.65 45.37
C GLU A 2 -0.60 22.29 45.59
N LEU A 3 -1.66 21.66 45.07
CA LEU A 3 -3.03 22.08 45.37
C LEU A 3 -3.36 21.61 46.79
N LYS A 4 -3.85 22.53 47.62
CA LYS A 4 -4.24 22.24 49.01
C LYS A 4 -5.64 22.78 49.26
N THR A 5 -6.49 21.96 49.86
CA THR A 5 -7.81 22.35 50.30
C THR A 5 -7.67 23.18 51.57
N THR A 6 -7.97 24.47 51.48
CA THR A 6 -7.90 25.39 52.62
C THR A 6 -9.16 25.38 53.48
N LYS A 7 -10.32 25.10 52.87
CA LYS A 7 -11.61 24.93 53.54
C LYS A 7 -12.51 24.04 52.70
N ASN A 8 -13.19 23.09 53.34
CA ASN A 8 -14.23 22.27 52.74
C ASN A 8 -15.32 22.02 53.79
N THR A 9 -16.57 22.33 53.46
CA THR A 9 -17.72 22.14 54.34
C THR A 9 -18.78 21.33 53.58
N PRO A 10 -19.23 20.17 54.10
CA PRO A 10 -20.28 19.38 53.47
C PRO A 10 -21.58 20.18 53.30
N ALA A 11 -22.30 19.91 52.22
CA ALA A 11 -23.64 20.42 52.00
C ALA A 11 -24.63 19.72 52.94
N ILE A 12 -25.21 20.44 53.90
CA ILE A 12 -26.29 19.96 54.78
C ILE A 12 -27.53 20.82 54.49
N ILE A 13 -28.65 20.18 54.17
CA ILE A 13 -29.95 20.83 53.96
C ILE A 13 -30.89 20.32 55.05
N GLU A 14 -31.24 21.20 55.98
CA GLU A 14 -32.29 20.98 56.98
C GLU A 14 -33.51 21.82 56.61
N PHE A 15 -34.69 21.20 56.63
CA PHE A 15 -35.95 21.88 56.35
C PHE A 15 -37.05 21.29 57.23
N ASN A 16 -38.20 21.95 57.29
CA ASN A 16 -39.33 21.59 58.15
C ASN A 16 -40.12 20.37 57.65
N PHE A 17 -39.40 19.28 57.33
CA PHE A 17 -39.98 18.05 56.77
C PHE A 17 -41.12 17.50 57.62
N ASN A 18 -40.95 17.39 58.93
CA ASN A 18 -41.96 16.81 59.82
C ASN A 18 -43.25 17.65 59.82
N GLU A 19 -43.13 18.97 59.92
CA GLU A 19 -44.28 19.88 59.93
C GLU A 19 -45.07 19.82 58.61
N ILE A 20 -44.36 19.87 57.48
CA ILE A 20 -44.96 19.80 56.15
C ILE A 20 -45.58 18.43 55.91
N LYS A 21 -44.90 17.35 56.32
CA LYS A 21 -45.41 15.98 56.19
C LYS A 21 -46.73 15.80 56.95
N THR A 22 -46.78 16.20 58.23
CA THR A 22 -48.02 16.13 59.02
C THR A 22 -49.14 16.94 58.37
N SER A 23 -48.85 18.16 57.92
CA SER A 23 -49.84 19.03 57.27
C SER A 23 -50.39 18.42 55.97
N LEU A 24 -49.54 17.75 55.18
CA LEU A 24 -49.94 17.09 53.94
C LEU A 24 -50.75 15.82 54.20
N GLU A 25 -50.37 15.03 55.21
CA GLU A 25 -51.11 13.84 55.62
C GLU A 25 -52.55 14.24 56.04
N GLU A 26 -52.69 15.21 56.94
CA GLU A 26 -53.99 15.75 57.38
C GLU A 26 -54.82 16.35 56.23
N TYR A 27 -54.18 17.06 55.30
CA TYR A 27 -54.87 17.62 54.13
C TYR A 27 -55.33 16.52 53.16
N SER A 28 -54.53 15.47 52.98
CA SER A 28 -54.81 14.38 52.04
C SER A 28 -55.89 13.41 52.53
N GLU A 29 -56.02 13.20 53.85
CA GLU A 29 -57.03 12.32 54.46
C GLU A 29 -58.46 12.66 54.04
N LYS A 30 -58.74 13.95 53.80
CA LYS A 30 -60.05 14.45 53.35
C LYS A 30 -60.50 13.85 52.01
N TYR A 31 -59.55 13.34 51.21
CA TYR A 31 -59.80 12.83 49.87
C TYR A 31 -59.62 11.30 49.77
N VAL A 32 -59.18 10.64 50.83
CA VAL A 32 -58.96 9.18 50.83
C VAL A 32 -60.30 8.45 50.74
N GLY A 33 -60.47 7.65 49.69
CA GLY A 33 -61.68 6.84 49.49
C GLY A 33 -62.89 7.60 48.92
N LEU A 34 -62.75 8.90 48.59
CA LEU A 34 -63.79 9.63 47.88
C LEU A 34 -63.89 9.18 46.42
N VAL A 35 -65.11 8.84 45.99
CA VAL A 35 -65.43 8.55 44.60
C VAL A 35 -65.98 9.82 43.94
N VAL A 36 -65.48 10.13 42.74
CA VAL A 36 -65.97 11.26 41.96
C VAL A 36 -67.38 10.94 41.47
N THR A 37 -68.35 11.79 41.81
CA THR A 37 -69.77 11.73 41.40
C THR A 37 -70.15 13.00 40.65
N GLU A 38 -71.23 12.98 39.87
CA GLU A 38 -71.66 14.13 39.07
C GLU A 38 -71.86 15.42 39.90
N GLU A 39 -72.23 15.27 41.17
CA GLU A 39 -72.47 16.37 42.11
C GLU A 39 -71.17 16.98 42.68
N ASN A 40 -70.05 16.22 42.74
CA ASN A 40 -68.79 16.66 43.36
C ASN A 40 -67.64 16.94 42.36
N ILE A 41 -67.87 16.82 41.05
CA ILE A 41 -66.85 17.02 40.00
C ILE A 41 -66.07 18.32 40.17
N LYS A 42 -66.75 19.42 40.50
CA LYS A 42 -66.12 20.73 40.64
C LYS A 42 -65.14 20.76 41.81
N GLU A 43 -65.57 20.30 42.98
CA GLU A 43 -64.75 20.22 44.20
C GLU A 43 -63.53 19.31 44.00
N MET A 44 -63.73 18.14 43.38
CA MET A 44 -62.63 17.20 43.09
C MET A 44 -61.64 17.77 42.05
N THR A 45 -62.11 18.59 41.11
CA THR A 45 -61.25 19.29 40.15
C THR A 45 -60.40 20.37 40.84
N ASP A 46 -60.99 21.13 41.75
CA ASP A 46 -60.29 22.15 42.53
C ASP A 46 -59.24 21.51 43.45
N ALA A 47 -59.60 20.43 44.16
CA ALA A 47 -58.67 19.65 44.98
C ALA A 47 -57.49 19.08 44.16
N LYS A 48 -57.76 18.52 42.98
CA LYS A 48 -56.71 18.04 42.05
C LYS A 48 -55.75 19.17 41.68
N ASN A 49 -56.27 20.35 41.37
CA ASN A 49 -55.45 21.50 41.00
C ASN A 49 -54.61 22.01 42.18
N GLU A 50 -55.16 22.02 43.39
CA GLU A 50 -54.42 22.38 44.61
C GLU A 50 -53.31 21.38 44.93
N LEU A 51 -53.60 20.08 44.90
CA LEU A 51 -52.58 19.03 45.08
C LEU A 51 -51.47 19.12 44.03
N GLY A 52 -51.83 19.37 42.76
CA GLY A 52 -50.85 19.59 41.70
C GLY A 52 -50.00 20.85 41.87
N LYS A 53 -50.52 21.91 42.52
CA LYS A 53 -49.73 23.10 42.89
C LYS A 53 -48.75 22.79 44.02
N ILE A 54 -49.20 22.06 45.03
CA ILE A 54 -48.37 21.63 46.17
C ILE A 54 -47.23 20.75 45.67
N GLU A 55 -47.50 19.76 44.84
CA GLU A 55 -46.50 18.89 44.22
C GLU A 55 -45.42 19.70 43.47
N LYS A 56 -45.85 20.63 42.62
CA LYS A 56 -44.93 21.51 41.88
C LYS A 56 -44.11 22.40 42.80
N SER A 57 -44.68 22.89 43.91
CA SER A 57 -43.97 23.71 44.88
C SER A 57 -42.86 22.93 45.59
N ILE A 58 -43.14 21.68 45.96
CA ILE A 58 -42.14 20.78 46.57
C ILE A 58 -41.01 20.50 45.59
N ASP A 59 -41.34 20.20 44.33
CA ASP A 59 -40.32 19.93 43.32
C ASP A 59 -39.49 21.17 42.98
N SER A 60 -40.13 22.35 42.94
CA SER A 60 -39.45 23.62 42.70
C SER A 60 -38.47 23.94 43.84
N TYR A 61 -38.89 23.78 45.10
CA TYR A 61 -38.01 23.93 46.27
C TYR A 61 -36.81 22.97 46.18
N ARG A 62 -37.04 21.70 45.83
CA ARG A 62 -35.97 20.71 45.62
C ARG A 62 -34.96 21.16 44.56
N LEU A 63 -35.44 21.63 43.41
CA LEU A 63 -34.59 22.06 42.30
C LEU A 63 -33.81 23.34 42.62
N GLU A 64 -34.43 24.30 43.31
CA GLU A 64 -33.79 25.55 43.73
C GLU A 64 -32.67 25.30 44.72
N GLN A 65 -32.93 24.54 45.79
CA GLN A 65 -31.92 24.20 46.80
C GLN A 65 -30.78 23.39 46.17
N LYS A 66 -31.09 22.39 45.32
CA LYS A 66 -30.06 21.67 44.57
C LYS A 66 -29.20 22.60 43.73
N LYS A 67 -29.81 23.52 42.98
CA LYS A 67 -29.09 24.49 42.13
C LYS A 67 -28.18 25.39 42.96
N GLU A 68 -28.64 25.85 44.12
CA GLU A 68 -27.85 26.68 45.03
C GLU A 68 -26.63 25.93 45.58
N MET A 69 -26.82 24.71 46.06
CA MET A 69 -25.74 23.87 46.59
C MET A 69 -24.75 23.40 45.52
N GLU A 70 -25.17 23.33 44.25
CA GLU A 70 -24.26 23.07 43.12
C GLU A 70 -23.39 24.28 42.74
N LYS A 71 -23.75 25.52 43.10
CA LYS A 71 -22.98 26.72 42.70
C LYS A 71 -21.53 26.66 43.18
N PRO A 72 -21.21 26.38 44.47
CA PRO A 72 -19.83 26.34 44.93
C PRO A 72 -18.99 25.26 44.23
N ILE A 73 -19.61 24.12 43.89
CA ILE A 73 -18.96 23.03 43.16
C ILE A 73 -18.63 23.48 41.73
N LYS A 74 -19.60 24.07 41.03
CA LYS A 74 -19.40 24.60 39.67
C LYS A 74 -18.33 25.71 39.63
N GLU A 75 -18.32 26.59 40.62
CA GLU A 75 -17.30 27.62 40.76
C GLU A 75 -15.91 27.03 41.03
N PHE A 76 -15.82 26.02 41.91
CA PHE A 76 -14.58 25.30 42.16
C PHE A 76 -14.05 24.62 40.88
N GLU A 77 -14.91 23.89 40.16
CA GLU A 77 -14.55 23.26 38.89
C GLU A 77 -14.11 24.28 37.85
N ALA A 78 -14.79 25.43 37.76
CA ALA A 78 -14.43 26.51 36.85
C ALA A 78 -13.03 27.07 37.17
N LYS A 79 -12.73 27.31 38.46
CA LYS A 79 -11.40 27.74 38.91
C LYS A 79 -10.32 26.71 38.57
N CYS A 80 -10.59 25.42 38.79
CA CYS A 80 -9.66 24.35 38.39
C CYS A 80 -9.42 24.33 36.87
N LYS A 81 -10.48 24.49 36.06
CA LYS A 81 -10.36 24.58 34.60
C LYS A 81 -9.55 25.80 34.17
N GLU A 82 -9.76 26.95 34.79
CA GLU A 82 -8.98 28.16 34.52
C GLU A 82 -7.49 27.94 34.79
N LEU A 83 -7.14 27.32 35.93
CA LEU A 83 -5.76 26.96 36.26
C LEU A 83 -5.15 26.00 35.21
N ILE A 84 -5.92 25.00 34.76
CA ILE A 84 -5.50 24.09 33.69
C ILE A 84 -5.25 24.86 32.39
N GLU A 85 -6.13 25.79 32.02
CA GLU A 85 -5.98 26.60 30.81
C GLU A 85 -4.74 27.52 30.88
N VAL A 86 -4.40 28.07 32.05
CA VAL A 86 -3.14 28.80 32.24
C VAL A 86 -1.92 27.92 31.93
N VAL A 87 -1.92 26.67 32.42
CA VAL A 87 -0.82 25.72 32.14
C VAL A 87 -0.80 25.30 30.67
N LYS A 88 -1.96 25.08 30.05
CA LYS A 88 -2.07 24.72 28.62
C LYS A 88 -1.53 25.80 27.69
N LYS A 89 -1.78 27.08 27.99
CA LYS A 89 -1.25 28.22 27.19
C LYS A 89 0.26 28.16 26.99
N VAL A 90 0.99 27.60 27.95
CA VAL A 90 2.45 27.46 27.89
C VAL A 90 2.87 26.06 27.44
N SER A 91 2.23 25.01 27.95
CA SER A 91 2.62 23.63 27.66
C SER A 91 2.33 23.18 26.23
N ILE A 92 1.26 23.67 25.59
CA ILE A 92 0.93 23.32 24.20
C ILE A 92 2.00 23.83 23.23
N PRO A 93 2.35 25.14 23.21
CA PRO A 93 3.42 25.63 22.35
C PRO A 93 4.77 24.95 22.59
N ILE A 94 5.13 24.66 23.85
CA ILE A 94 6.37 23.94 24.16
C ILE A 94 6.35 22.53 23.53
N ARG A 95 5.24 21.80 23.66
CA ARG A 95 5.10 20.47 23.05
C ARG A 95 5.21 20.55 21.53
N GLU A 96 4.55 21.51 20.90
CA GLU A 96 4.62 21.72 19.44
C GLU A 96 6.03 22.06 18.98
N GLN A 97 6.72 22.95 19.70
CA GLN A 97 8.12 23.29 19.42
C GLN A 97 9.03 22.07 19.56
N LEU A 98 8.89 21.28 20.63
CA LEU A 98 9.67 20.05 20.82
C LEU A 98 9.43 19.07 19.67
N ASN A 99 8.18 18.86 19.26
CA ASN A 99 7.84 18.01 18.13
C ASN A 99 8.49 18.52 16.83
N SER A 100 8.39 19.83 16.56
CA SER A 100 9.02 20.47 15.39
C SER A 100 10.54 20.28 15.38
N PHE A 101 11.20 20.43 16.53
CA PHE A 101 12.63 20.18 16.66
C PHE A 101 12.98 18.71 16.43
N GLU A 102 12.17 17.77 16.93
CA GLU A 102 12.40 16.35 16.68
C GLU A 102 12.19 15.95 15.21
N GLU A 103 11.19 16.51 14.54
CA GLU A 103 10.96 16.32 13.10
C GLU A 103 12.09 16.90 12.27
N LYS A 104 12.53 18.12 12.59
CA LYS A 104 13.68 18.75 11.94
C LYS A 104 14.93 17.88 12.09
N ARG A 105 15.23 17.41 13.31
CA ARG A 105 16.35 16.49 13.57
C ARG A 105 16.24 15.21 12.74
N LYS A 106 15.05 14.58 12.69
CA LYS A 106 14.83 13.37 11.87
C LYS A 106 15.06 13.64 10.39
N THR A 107 14.57 14.77 9.88
CA THR A 107 14.73 15.17 8.48
C THR A 107 16.20 15.44 8.12
N GLU A 108 16.94 16.09 9.01
CA GLU A 108 18.39 16.31 8.85
C GLU A 108 19.14 14.97 8.85
N LYS A 109 18.83 14.08 9.80
CA LYS A 109 19.42 12.73 9.85
C LYS A 109 19.09 11.91 8.60
N GLU A 110 17.87 12.01 8.08
CA GLU A 110 17.47 11.34 6.85
C GLU A 110 18.31 11.83 5.66
N LYS A 111 18.56 13.13 5.55
CA LYS A 111 19.45 13.69 4.52
C LYS A 111 20.89 13.17 4.65
N GLU A 112 21.40 13.04 5.87
CA GLU A 112 22.73 12.45 6.11
C GLU A 112 22.77 10.98 5.66
N VAL A 113 21.77 10.19 6.04
CA VAL A 113 21.69 8.77 5.65
C VAL A 113 21.53 8.62 4.14
N LYS A 114 20.77 9.48 3.46
CA LYS A 114 20.69 9.49 1.99
C LYS A 114 22.06 9.70 1.34
N LYS A 115 22.85 10.65 1.83
CA LYS A 115 24.22 10.88 1.34
C LYS A 115 25.13 9.66 1.59
N ILE A 116 24.94 8.96 2.70
CA ILE A 116 25.67 7.71 2.98
C ILE A 116 25.27 6.62 1.97
N ILE A 117 23.97 6.47 1.71
CA ILE A 117 23.44 5.51 0.73
C ILE A 117 23.99 5.80 -0.67
N GLU A 118 23.98 7.06 -1.12
CA GLU A 118 24.55 7.48 -2.40
C GLU A 118 26.02 7.06 -2.53
N LYS A 119 26.85 7.35 -1.52
CA LYS A 119 28.26 6.93 -1.49
C LYS A 119 28.43 5.42 -1.52
N ILE A 120 27.56 4.67 -0.85
CA ILE A 120 27.60 3.20 -0.84
C ILE A 120 27.18 2.64 -2.21
N ILE A 121 26.15 3.20 -2.85
CA ILE A 121 25.73 2.83 -4.21
C ILE A 121 26.89 3.02 -5.18
N GLU A 122 27.56 4.17 -5.13
CA GLU A 122 28.74 4.46 -5.96
C GLU A 122 29.90 3.49 -5.65
N LYS A 123 30.20 3.27 -4.36
CA LYS A 123 31.27 2.36 -3.91
C LYS A 123 31.08 0.93 -4.41
N PHE A 124 29.85 0.42 -4.39
CA PHE A 124 29.55 -0.95 -4.83
C PHE A 124 29.18 -1.04 -6.32
N GLY A 125 29.01 0.08 -7.02
CA GLY A 125 28.61 0.11 -8.42
C GLY A 125 27.27 -0.59 -8.65
N LEU A 126 26.28 -0.27 -7.82
CA LEU A 126 24.91 -0.78 -7.97
C LEU A 126 24.21 -0.05 -9.13
N ASP A 127 23.53 -0.78 -9.99
CA ASP A 127 22.65 -0.18 -10.99
C ASP A 127 21.39 0.40 -10.35
N GLU A 128 20.61 1.18 -11.11
CA GLU A 128 19.40 1.84 -10.61
C GLU A 128 18.38 0.88 -9.99
N THR A 129 18.27 -0.35 -10.52
CA THR A 129 17.28 -1.34 -10.08
C THR A 129 17.64 -1.93 -8.73
N TYR A 130 18.92 -2.15 -8.45
CA TYR A 130 19.40 -2.62 -7.15
C TYR A 130 19.61 -1.48 -6.17
N ALA A 131 20.06 -0.31 -6.63
CA ALA A 131 20.23 0.89 -5.81
C ALA A 131 18.92 1.29 -5.12
N PHE A 132 17.77 1.21 -5.82
CA PHE A 132 16.47 1.52 -5.25
C PHE A 132 16.07 0.62 -4.06
N GLN A 133 16.64 -0.59 -3.96
CA GLN A 133 16.37 -1.53 -2.87
C GLN A 133 17.12 -1.16 -1.58
N LEU A 134 18.12 -0.28 -1.66
CA LEU A 134 18.89 0.20 -0.50
C LEU A 134 18.14 1.34 0.21
N THR A 135 17.08 0.97 0.92
CA THR A 135 16.16 1.89 1.59
C THR A 135 16.57 2.25 3.03
N ILE A 136 16.12 3.42 3.48
CA ILE A 136 16.31 3.91 4.85
C ILE A 136 15.37 3.16 5.80
N VAL A 137 15.92 2.57 6.85
CA VAL A 137 15.16 1.91 7.92
C VAL A 137 14.93 2.91 9.06
N PRO A 138 13.75 2.93 9.73
CA PRO A 138 13.46 3.87 10.82
C PRO A 138 14.51 3.89 11.94
N LYS A 139 15.14 2.75 12.20
CA LYS A 139 16.24 2.60 13.17
C LYS A 139 17.39 3.58 12.92
N TYR A 140 17.69 3.89 11.66
CA TYR A 140 18.78 4.78 11.27
C TYR A 140 18.57 6.24 11.71
N LEU A 141 17.31 6.61 12.02
CA LEU A 141 16.94 7.97 12.42
C LEU A 141 16.87 8.15 13.94
N ASN A 142 17.16 7.10 14.73
CA ASN A 142 17.10 7.13 16.19
C ASN A 142 18.24 7.95 16.82
N LYS A 143 17.97 8.63 17.94
CA LYS A 143 18.96 9.48 18.64
C LYS A 143 20.23 8.71 19.07
N GLY A 144 20.07 7.45 19.47
CA GLY A 144 21.17 6.60 19.94
C GLY A 144 21.86 5.79 18.84
N GLN A 145 21.39 5.85 17.59
CA GLN A 145 21.98 5.08 16.51
C GLN A 145 23.31 5.68 16.09
N LYS A 146 24.37 4.87 16.11
CA LYS A 146 25.69 5.29 15.66
C LYS A 146 25.75 5.28 14.14
N GLU A 147 26.44 6.27 13.58
CA GLU A 147 26.65 6.37 12.14
C GLU A 147 27.42 5.16 11.60
N LYS A 148 28.47 4.73 12.32
CA LYS A 148 29.26 3.53 11.98
C LYS A 148 28.38 2.29 11.81
N ASP A 149 27.53 1.99 12.79
CA ASP A 149 26.62 0.84 12.75
C ASP A 149 25.64 0.92 11.57
N THR A 150 25.24 2.15 11.20
CA THR A 150 24.36 2.40 10.04
C THR A 150 25.09 2.13 8.72
N ILE A 151 26.35 2.58 8.61
CA ILE A 151 27.19 2.32 7.45
C ILE A 151 27.43 0.81 7.30
N GLU A 152 27.82 0.12 8.36
CA GLU A 152 28.09 -1.34 8.33
C GLU A 152 26.85 -2.13 7.86
N GLU A 153 25.66 -1.80 8.37
CA GLU A 153 24.41 -2.46 7.97
C GLU A 153 24.06 -2.17 6.50
N LEU A 154 24.23 -0.94 6.04
CA LEU A 154 24.00 -0.56 4.65
C LEU A 154 25.01 -1.21 3.70
N GLU A 155 26.28 -1.30 4.07
CA GLU A 155 27.32 -1.96 3.27
C GLU A 155 27.07 -3.46 3.14
N GLN A 156 26.64 -4.13 4.21
CA GLN A 156 26.24 -5.54 4.15
C GLN A 156 25.07 -5.75 3.18
N ARG A 157 24.04 -4.89 3.24
CA ARG A 157 22.91 -4.95 2.30
C ARG A 157 23.36 -4.68 0.87
N ALA A 158 24.20 -3.67 0.64
CA ALA A 158 24.74 -3.34 -0.67
C ALA A 158 25.58 -4.48 -1.26
N MET A 159 26.37 -5.17 -0.43
CA MET A 159 27.15 -6.33 -0.85
C MET A 159 26.26 -7.47 -1.36
N LEU A 160 25.15 -7.76 -0.68
CA LEU A 160 24.19 -8.78 -1.12
C LEU A 160 23.50 -8.39 -2.44
N LEU A 161 23.13 -7.12 -2.57
CA LEU A 161 22.56 -6.58 -3.81
C LEU A 161 23.56 -6.66 -4.96
N LYS A 162 24.83 -6.30 -4.73
CA LYS A 162 25.88 -6.37 -5.75
C LYS A 162 26.10 -7.80 -6.22
N LYS A 163 26.13 -8.77 -5.30
CA LYS A 163 26.22 -10.19 -5.67
C LYS A 163 25.05 -10.64 -6.55
N SER A 164 23.84 -10.17 -6.25
CA SER A 164 22.65 -10.49 -7.04
C SER A 164 22.72 -9.89 -8.44
N GLN A 165 23.18 -8.63 -8.55
CA GLN A 165 23.40 -7.94 -9.81
C GLN A 165 24.43 -8.68 -10.69
N GLU A 166 25.57 -9.07 -10.10
CA GLU A 166 26.61 -9.81 -10.82
C GLU A 166 26.12 -11.18 -11.30
N GLN A 167 25.31 -11.87 -10.49
CA GLN A 167 24.68 -13.13 -10.89
C GLN A 167 23.73 -12.93 -12.07
N GLU A 168 22.90 -11.89 -12.05
CA GLU A 168 22.01 -11.60 -13.18
C GLU A 168 22.80 -11.24 -14.45
N GLU A 169 23.87 -10.46 -14.33
CA GLU A 169 24.73 -10.11 -15.46
C GLU A 169 25.44 -11.35 -16.04
N GLN A 170 25.93 -12.26 -15.18
CA GLN A 170 26.52 -13.53 -15.61
C GLN A 170 25.50 -14.41 -16.34
N LEU A 171 24.27 -14.49 -15.84
CA LEU A 171 23.19 -15.22 -16.51
C LEU A 171 22.87 -14.64 -17.89
N LYS A 172 22.83 -13.30 -18.01
CA LYS A 172 22.63 -12.63 -19.30
C LYS A 172 23.74 -12.96 -20.29
N LYS A 173 25.01 -12.83 -19.88
CA LYS A 173 26.17 -13.17 -20.71
C LYS A 173 26.15 -14.64 -21.15
N MET A 174 25.84 -15.56 -20.24
CA MET A 174 25.73 -16.98 -20.57
C MET A 174 24.62 -17.26 -21.60
N LYS A 175 23.48 -16.58 -21.50
CA LYS A 175 22.41 -16.69 -22.50
C LYS A 175 22.85 -16.15 -23.86
N GLU A 176 23.55 -15.02 -23.90
CA GLU A 176 24.13 -14.46 -25.14
C GLU A 176 25.14 -15.42 -25.78
N GLU A 177 26.02 -16.04 -24.99
CA GLU A 177 26.97 -17.06 -25.46
C GLU A 177 26.26 -18.29 -26.04
N LYS A 178 25.17 -18.74 -25.40
CA LYS A 178 24.35 -19.85 -25.90
C LYS A 178 23.67 -19.50 -27.23
N ILE A 179 23.12 -18.28 -27.36
CA ILE A 179 22.54 -17.80 -28.62
C ILE A 179 23.60 -17.78 -29.73
N ASN A 180 24.78 -17.22 -29.45
CA ASN A 180 25.89 -17.19 -30.41
C ASN A 180 26.35 -18.60 -30.82
N LEU A 181 26.35 -19.57 -29.89
CA LEU A 181 26.67 -20.96 -30.21
C LEU A 181 25.61 -21.58 -31.13
N ILE A 182 24.33 -21.36 -30.86
CA ILE A 182 23.22 -21.82 -31.69
C ILE A 182 23.37 -21.25 -33.10
N GLU A 183 23.60 -19.95 -33.24
CA GLU A 183 23.80 -19.27 -34.53
C GLU A 183 24.95 -19.89 -35.32
N LYS A 184 26.14 -20.00 -34.71
CA LYS A 184 27.32 -20.58 -35.36
C LYS A 184 27.11 -22.03 -35.78
N THR A 185 26.45 -22.82 -34.94
CA THR A 185 26.18 -24.23 -35.21
C THR A 185 25.17 -24.38 -36.36
N ILE A 186 24.10 -23.57 -36.37
CA ILE A 186 23.12 -23.54 -37.46
C ILE A 186 23.78 -23.13 -38.77
N GLN A 187 24.58 -22.06 -38.77
CA GLN A 187 25.26 -21.57 -39.96
C GLN A 187 26.17 -22.65 -40.56
N LYS A 188 27.03 -23.26 -39.72
CA LYS A 188 27.91 -24.35 -40.15
C LYS A 188 27.13 -25.51 -40.78
N ASN A 189 26.06 -25.96 -40.12
CA ASN A 189 25.26 -27.08 -40.63
C ASN A 189 24.50 -26.72 -41.93
N ASN A 190 23.99 -25.49 -42.05
CA ASN A 190 23.35 -25.02 -43.27
C ASN A 190 24.35 -25.00 -44.45
N GLU A 191 25.59 -24.57 -44.21
CA GLU A 191 26.66 -24.57 -45.21
C GLU A 191 27.13 -26.00 -45.57
N GLU A 192 27.36 -26.86 -44.58
CA GLU A 192 27.92 -28.20 -44.75
C GLU A 192 26.91 -29.20 -45.35
N PHE A 193 25.65 -29.13 -44.93
CA PHE A 193 24.60 -30.09 -45.30
C PHE A 193 23.54 -29.49 -46.25
N GLY A 194 23.68 -28.21 -46.61
CA GLY A 194 22.73 -27.48 -47.46
C GLY A 194 21.32 -27.35 -46.85
N VAL A 195 21.16 -27.57 -45.55
CA VAL A 195 19.88 -27.43 -44.84
C VAL A 195 19.56 -25.94 -44.63
N SER A 196 18.30 -25.62 -44.28
CA SER A 196 17.84 -24.24 -44.08
C SER A 196 17.19 -24.07 -42.70
N LEU A 197 17.97 -24.36 -41.67
CA LEU A 197 17.58 -24.18 -40.27
C LEU A 197 17.56 -22.69 -39.92
N LYS A 198 16.59 -22.27 -39.09
CA LYS A 198 16.44 -20.89 -38.60
C LYS A 198 16.67 -20.82 -37.09
N ILE A 199 17.34 -19.76 -36.63
CA ILE A 199 17.64 -19.56 -35.21
C ILE A 199 16.39 -19.54 -34.32
N VAL A 200 15.29 -18.95 -34.81
CA VAL A 200 14.03 -18.78 -34.06
C VAL A 200 13.49 -20.10 -33.53
N ASP A 201 13.69 -21.19 -34.27
CA ASP A 201 13.21 -22.53 -33.90
C ASP A 201 13.96 -23.12 -32.70
N PHE A 202 15.10 -22.54 -32.32
CA PHE A 202 15.98 -23.03 -31.26
C PHE A 202 16.14 -22.06 -30.08
N LEU A 203 15.55 -20.86 -30.12
CA LEU A 203 15.66 -19.87 -29.04
C LEU A 203 15.10 -20.37 -27.70
N SER A 204 14.11 -21.28 -27.72
CA SER A 204 13.58 -21.91 -26.49
C SER A 204 14.60 -22.82 -25.79
N LEU A 205 15.70 -23.17 -26.45
CA LEU A 205 16.75 -24.02 -25.89
C LEU A 205 17.81 -23.22 -25.12
N VAL A 206 17.77 -21.88 -25.14
CA VAL A 206 18.77 -21.01 -24.48
C VAL A 206 18.82 -21.25 -22.96
N ASP A 207 17.71 -21.69 -22.36
CA ASP A 207 17.66 -22.04 -20.93
C ASP A 207 18.16 -23.47 -20.64
N LYS A 208 18.53 -24.26 -21.66
CA LYS A 208 19.07 -25.63 -21.51
C LYS A 208 20.59 -25.66 -21.40
N GLU A 209 21.14 -26.81 -21.01
CA GLU A 209 22.59 -27.04 -20.99
C GLU A 209 23.19 -27.00 -22.40
N PHE A 210 24.46 -26.63 -22.52
CA PHE A 210 25.16 -26.51 -23.80
C PHE A 210 25.12 -27.82 -24.62
N SER A 211 25.25 -28.97 -23.96
CA SER A 211 25.18 -30.29 -24.62
C SER A 211 23.80 -30.59 -25.19
N GLU A 212 22.73 -30.31 -24.42
CA GLU A 212 21.35 -30.52 -24.86
C GLU A 212 21.01 -29.67 -26.09
N ILE A 213 21.52 -28.42 -26.13
CA ILE A 213 21.36 -27.53 -27.28
C ILE A 213 21.96 -28.16 -28.54
N LEU A 214 23.20 -28.64 -28.46
CA LEU A 214 23.90 -29.25 -29.60
C LEU A 214 23.22 -30.53 -30.08
N GLU A 215 22.83 -31.42 -29.15
CA GLU A 215 22.11 -32.65 -29.46
C GLU A 215 20.78 -32.37 -30.19
N HIS A 216 20.04 -31.34 -29.76
CA HIS A 216 18.80 -30.97 -30.41
C HIS A 216 19.01 -30.45 -31.83
N ILE A 217 20.05 -29.62 -32.05
CA ILE A 217 20.39 -29.12 -33.38
C ILE A 217 20.78 -30.30 -34.28
N GLU A 218 21.68 -31.18 -33.83
CA GLU A 218 22.10 -32.37 -34.59
C GLU A 218 20.93 -33.28 -34.96
N LYS A 219 20.01 -33.53 -34.01
CA LYS A 219 18.81 -34.33 -34.27
C LYS A 219 17.93 -33.68 -35.34
N THR A 220 17.80 -32.36 -35.31
CA THR A 220 17.01 -31.61 -36.30
C THR A 220 17.68 -31.63 -37.68
N VAL A 221 19.01 -31.47 -37.74
CA VAL A 221 19.79 -31.61 -38.98
C VAL A 221 19.58 -33.00 -39.59
N LYS A 222 19.68 -34.07 -38.79
CA LYS A 222 19.45 -35.46 -39.25
C LYS A 222 18.05 -35.63 -39.86
N GLN A 223 17.02 -35.10 -39.19
CA GLN A 223 15.65 -35.15 -39.69
C GLN A 223 15.48 -34.38 -41.02
N GLU A 224 16.09 -33.21 -41.17
CA GLU A 224 16.03 -32.44 -42.42
C GLU A 224 16.79 -33.12 -43.57
N LEU A 225 17.92 -33.77 -43.27
CA LEU A 225 18.66 -34.59 -44.23
C LEU A 225 17.84 -35.80 -44.72
N GLU A 226 17.16 -36.50 -43.81
CA GLU A 226 16.27 -37.61 -44.15
C GLU A 226 15.13 -37.15 -45.08
N LYS A 227 14.47 -36.03 -44.76
CA LYS A 227 13.41 -35.44 -45.60
C LYS A 227 13.92 -35.05 -47.00
N LYS A 228 15.13 -34.50 -47.10
CA LYS A 228 15.76 -34.19 -48.40
C LYS A 228 16.01 -35.44 -49.24
N ASN A 229 16.54 -36.50 -48.62
CA ASN A 229 16.86 -37.75 -49.32
C ASN A 229 15.60 -38.49 -49.79
N GLU A 230 14.50 -38.45 -49.01
CA GLU A 230 13.20 -39.00 -49.43
C GLU A 230 12.55 -38.22 -50.59
N ASN A 231 12.72 -36.89 -50.62
CA ASN A 231 12.23 -36.07 -51.72
C ASN A 231 13.03 -36.27 -53.02
N ASN A 232 14.35 -36.50 -52.93
CA ASN A 232 15.17 -36.82 -54.11
C ASN A 232 14.85 -38.19 -54.72
N LYS A 233 14.51 -39.21 -53.90
CA LYS A 233 14.08 -40.53 -54.41
C LYS A 233 12.72 -40.51 -55.13
N LYS A 234 11.89 -39.50 -54.94
CA LYS A 234 10.60 -39.36 -55.64
C LYS A 234 10.71 -38.67 -57.00
N GLN A 235 11.88 -38.15 -57.40
CA GLN A 235 12.06 -37.39 -58.66
C GLN A 235 12.63 -38.20 -59.84
N GLU A 236 13.07 -39.46 -59.68
CA GLU A 236 13.67 -40.30 -60.76
C GLU A 236 12.69 -41.19 -61.55
N SER A 237 11.37 -40.94 -61.51
CA SER A 237 10.43 -41.60 -62.44
C SER A 237 9.38 -40.61 -62.97
N THR A 238 9.36 -40.39 -64.29
CA THR A 238 8.32 -39.61 -65.00
C THR A 238 8.13 -40.15 -66.43
N PRO A 239 6.94 -40.07 -67.07
CA PRO A 239 6.42 -38.78 -67.60
C PRO A 239 4.88 -38.52 -67.64
N GLN A 240 4.51 -37.22 -67.48
CA GLN A 240 3.40 -36.38 -68.06
C GLN A 240 1.93 -36.90 -68.06
N LEU A 241 0.83 -36.17 -67.81
CA LEU A 241 0.40 -34.76 -67.98
C LEU A 241 -0.92 -34.52 -67.19
N SER A 242 -1.13 -33.37 -66.53
CA SER A 242 -2.42 -32.63 -66.56
C SER A 242 -2.38 -31.33 -65.73
N LYS A 243 -3.09 -30.34 -66.25
CA LYS A 243 -3.18 -28.94 -65.79
C LYS A 243 -4.05 -28.80 -64.54
N GLU A 244 -3.85 -27.68 -63.86
CA GLU A 244 -4.81 -26.95 -63.01
C GLU A 244 -5.21 -27.56 -61.64
N LYS A 245 -4.72 -26.96 -60.55
CA LYS A 245 -5.37 -25.79 -59.91
C LYS A 245 -4.48 -25.24 -58.79
N THR A 246 -4.23 -23.94 -58.91
CA THR A 246 -3.74 -23.04 -57.86
C THR A 246 -4.55 -23.24 -56.58
N LYS A 247 -3.91 -23.62 -55.47
CA LYS A 247 -4.42 -23.37 -54.11
C LYS A 247 -3.44 -22.41 -53.43
N MET A 248 -3.95 -21.20 -53.20
CA MET A 248 -3.27 -20.10 -52.52
C MET A 248 -2.72 -20.58 -51.17
N LYS A 249 -1.42 -20.35 -50.92
CA LYS A 249 -0.87 -20.37 -49.56
C LYS A 249 -1.54 -19.22 -48.81
N GLU A 250 -2.26 -19.52 -47.75
CA GLU A 250 -2.78 -18.52 -46.83
C GLU A 250 -1.62 -17.65 -46.32
N LYS A 251 -1.63 -16.36 -46.70
CA LYS A 251 -0.74 -15.36 -46.09
C LYS A 251 -1.34 -15.02 -44.73
N ASN A 252 -0.78 -15.59 -43.66
CA ASN A 252 -1.14 -15.19 -42.31
C ASN A 252 -0.50 -13.83 -42.02
N SER A 253 -1.32 -12.78 -41.87
CA SER A 253 -0.89 -11.44 -41.47
C SER A 253 -1.14 -11.24 -39.98
N PHE A 254 -0.13 -10.76 -39.25
CA PHE A 254 -0.23 -10.48 -37.82
C PHE A 254 -0.04 -8.98 -37.57
N ILE A 255 -0.79 -8.43 -36.61
CA ILE A 255 -0.66 -7.03 -36.17
C ILE A 255 -0.17 -7.05 -34.73
N PHE A 256 0.99 -6.44 -34.49
CA PHE A 256 1.54 -6.26 -33.14
C PHE A 256 1.48 -4.78 -32.77
N THR A 257 1.04 -4.48 -31.54
CA THR A 257 1.06 -3.12 -30.99
C THR A 257 2.06 -3.07 -29.86
N ILE A 258 3.08 -2.22 -29.99
CA ILE A 258 4.09 -2.00 -28.95
C ILE A 258 3.93 -0.57 -28.43
N ARG A 259 3.81 -0.41 -27.11
CA ARG A 259 3.65 0.89 -26.44
C ARG A 259 4.92 1.23 -25.66
N ASN A 260 5.15 2.52 -25.42
CA ASN A 260 6.27 3.04 -24.63
C ASN A 260 7.67 2.71 -25.19
N ILE A 261 7.83 2.76 -26.51
CA ILE A 261 9.14 2.59 -27.16
C ILE A 261 9.85 3.93 -27.37
N SER A 262 11.17 3.94 -27.22
CA SER A 262 11.98 5.10 -27.60
C SER A 262 12.22 5.14 -29.12
N LYS A 263 12.62 6.32 -29.63
CA LYS A 263 12.97 6.47 -31.06
C LYS A 263 14.11 5.54 -31.49
N LYS A 264 15.07 5.30 -30.58
CA LYS A 264 16.21 4.41 -30.81
C LYS A 264 15.79 2.93 -30.90
N ASP A 265 14.75 2.55 -30.15
CA ASP A 265 14.20 1.18 -30.20
C ASP A 265 13.37 0.96 -31.47
N PHE A 266 12.65 1.99 -31.93
CA PHE A 266 11.96 1.98 -33.21
C PHE A 266 12.94 1.73 -34.38
N ASP A 267 14.05 2.47 -34.45
CA ASP A 267 15.04 2.32 -35.51
C ASP A 267 15.68 0.92 -35.53
N LYS A 268 15.89 0.32 -34.35
CA LYS A 268 16.39 -1.06 -34.24
C LYS A 268 15.39 -2.09 -34.75
N ILE A 269 14.11 -1.94 -34.42
CA ILE A 269 13.04 -2.84 -34.88
C ILE A 269 12.88 -2.73 -36.40
N GLN A 270 12.92 -1.50 -36.93
CA GLN A 270 12.86 -1.27 -38.37
C GLN A 270 14.05 -1.91 -39.10
N ASN A 271 15.27 -1.75 -38.60
CA ASN A 271 16.45 -2.40 -39.20
C ASN A 271 16.38 -3.93 -39.12
N PHE A 272 15.89 -4.46 -38.00
CA PHE A 272 15.71 -5.91 -37.83
C PHE A 272 14.71 -6.48 -38.85
N LEU A 273 13.54 -5.86 -38.98
CA LEU A 273 12.51 -6.31 -39.92
C LEU A 273 12.89 -6.09 -41.38
N SER A 274 13.77 -5.12 -41.69
CA SER A 274 14.24 -4.89 -43.07
C SER A 274 15.31 -5.88 -43.52
N ASN A 275 16.06 -6.47 -42.59
CA ASN A 275 17.08 -7.48 -42.87
C ASN A 275 16.52 -8.89 -43.04
N GLU A 276 15.36 -9.15 -42.44
CA GLU A 276 14.62 -10.39 -42.59
C GLU A 276 13.54 -10.20 -43.67
N PHE A 277 13.47 -11.04 -44.71
CA PHE A 277 12.60 -10.88 -45.88
C PHE A 277 11.07 -10.95 -45.60
N TYR A 278 10.51 -10.05 -44.78
CA TYR A 278 9.09 -9.91 -44.49
C TYR A 278 8.51 -8.65 -45.16
N ASP A 279 7.31 -8.75 -45.74
CA ASP A 279 6.51 -7.57 -46.10
C ASP A 279 5.91 -6.99 -44.82
N PHE A 280 6.30 -5.77 -44.44
CA PHE A 280 5.77 -5.07 -43.26
C PHE A 280 5.41 -3.61 -43.58
N ASP A 281 4.52 -3.04 -42.77
CA ASP A 281 4.17 -1.61 -42.80
C ASP A 281 4.11 -1.06 -41.37
N PHE A 282 4.59 0.16 -41.17
CA PHE A 282 4.59 0.84 -39.88
C PHE A 282 3.52 1.93 -39.86
N LYS A 283 2.50 1.74 -39.02
CA LYS A 283 1.50 2.78 -38.77
C LYS A 283 1.64 3.29 -37.34
N LYS A 284 1.93 4.57 -37.19
CA LYS A 284 1.84 5.26 -35.90
C LYS A 284 0.36 5.36 -35.51
N ILE A 285 -0.01 4.71 -34.41
CA ILE A 285 -1.36 4.76 -33.81
C ILE A 285 -1.39 5.86 -32.76
#